data_AF-A0AAV1Y5V3-F1
#
_entry.id   AF-A0AAV1Y5V3-F1
#
_cell.length_a   1.000
_cell.length_b   1.000
_cell.length_c   1.000
_cell.angle_alpha   90.00
_cell.angle_beta   90.00
_cell.angle_gamma   90.00
#
_symmetry.space_group_name_H-M   'P 1'
#
loop_
_entity.id
_entity.type
_entity.pdbx_description
1 polymer ?
#
loop_
_entity_poly.entity_id
_entity_poly.type
_entity_poly.pdbx_seq_one_letter_code
_entity_poly.pdbx_strand_id
1 'polypeptide(L)'
;MGNVEYAISENTLELLYAASNTVNFEKSLEILIEISKSNVGRHDFASERVLYAVPSILYSLTNASHNQHHHIISLCFKLLRNLCAGEIANQNSFLELNGVTVVSNILRSEAVSSSPDKGLIRWGIQVLANVSLAGKQHQHAVWEELYPIGFVSLAKLRSKETCDPLCMVIYTCCDGNPELFRDISSDGGWPLMAEIVRTASSATSFGEDWLKLLLSRICLEESQLPVLFSKLQFVDIPEGEDTDSTVDHHSSEQAFLLQILSEIVNERIRDITISIDVALFLFGVFKKSVGILEHAVRGKSGLPSGSAAVDVLGYSLTILRDICAQDSVGDDRDNAEDVVDQCVTDDDNPFLREWGIWTMRNMLEGNTENQRIVSELKLQGSADVPEISALGLQVEVDQRTGRAKLVNIPSNERS
;
A
#
# COMPACT_ATOMS: atom_id res chain seq x y z
N MET A 1 -5.54 46.70 13.14
CA MET A 1 -5.66 45.27 12.74
C MET A 1 -7.00 44.81 13.28
N GLY A 2 -7.95 44.53 12.39
CA GLY A 2 -9.35 44.36 12.74
C GLY A 2 -9.56 43.11 13.58
N ASN A 3 -10.23 43.27 14.73
CA ASN A 3 -10.80 42.17 15.48
C ASN A 3 -11.84 41.50 14.59
N VAL A 4 -11.53 40.32 14.07
CA VAL A 4 -12.55 39.41 13.57
C VAL A 4 -13.31 38.96 14.80
N GLU A 5 -14.53 39.45 14.96
CA GLU A 5 -15.40 39.14 16.10
C GLU A 5 -15.96 37.74 15.89
N TYR A 6 -15.22 36.72 16.34
CA TYR A 6 -15.68 35.35 16.31
C TYR A 6 -16.84 35.20 17.29
N ALA A 7 -17.95 34.58 16.88
CA ALA A 7 -19.08 34.26 17.75
C ALA A 7 -18.76 33.07 18.70
N ILE A 8 -17.68 33.22 19.48
CA ILE A 8 -17.19 32.24 20.46
C ILE A 8 -17.69 32.68 21.84
N SER A 9 -18.14 31.74 22.66
CA SER A 9 -18.65 32.05 24.00
C SER A 9 -17.54 32.58 24.92
N GLU A 10 -17.89 33.50 25.82
CA GLU A 10 -16.94 34.04 26.82
C GLU A 10 -16.31 32.91 27.66
N ASN A 11 -17.12 31.95 28.12
CA ASN A 11 -16.63 30.78 28.86
C ASN A 11 -15.57 29.98 28.09
N THR A 12 -15.74 29.84 26.77
CA THR A 12 -14.78 29.15 25.90
C THR A 12 -13.46 29.91 25.82
N LEU A 13 -13.52 31.25 25.71
CA LEU A 13 -12.33 32.10 25.67
C LEU A 13 -11.60 32.13 27.02
N GLU A 14 -12.34 32.26 28.13
CA GLU A 14 -11.78 32.25 29.47
C GLU A 14 -10.99 30.97 29.77
N LEU A 15 -11.52 29.82 29.34
CA LEU A 15 -10.85 28.54 29.52
C LEU A 15 -9.53 28.46 28.73
N LEU A 16 -9.49 28.96 27.49
CA LEU A 16 -8.24 29.04 26.71
C LEU A 16 -7.25 30.04 27.32
N TYR A 17 -7.73 31.18 27.81
CA TYR A 17 -6.89 32.23 28.38
C TYR A 17 -6.27 31.80 29.70
N ALA A 18 -7.02 31.11 30.55
CA ALA A 18 -6.52 30.53 31.78
C ALA A 18 -5.40 29.51 31.52
N ALA A 19 -5.63 28.58 30.59
CA ALA A 19 -4.65 27.53 30.27
C ALA A 19 -3.38 28.06 29.56
N SER A 20 -3.50 29.11 28.76
CA SER A 20 -2.39 29.67 27.98
C SER A 20 -1.67 30.85 28.64
N ASN A 21 -2.22 31.40 29.73
CA ASN A 21 -1.75 32.63 30.38
C ASN A 21 -1.65 33.85 29.43
N THR A 22 -2.57 33.98 28.48
CA THR A 22 -2.69 35.14 27.59
C THR A 22 -4.15 35.45 27.28
N VAL A 23 -4.46 36.71 26.94
CA VAL A 23 -5.82 37.15 26.57
C VAL A 23 -6.00 37.30 25.05
N ASN A 24 -4.99 36.90 24.27
CA ASN A 24 -5.06 36.91 22.82
C ASN A 24 -5.48 35.52 22.31
N PHE A 25 -6.64 35.42 21.68
CA PHE A 25 -7.22 34.16 21.20
C PHE A 25 -6.30 33.33 20.31
N GLU A 26 -5.76 33.91 19.24
CA GLU A 26 -4.87 33.19 18.33
C GLU A 26 -3.57 32.77 19.03
N LYS A 27 -3.01 33.67 19.84
CA LYS A 27 -1.80 33.38 20.62
C LYS A 27 -2.03 32.28 21.66
N SER A 28 -3.24 32.22 22.22
CA SER A 28 -3.63 31.16 23.14
C SER A 28 -3.53 29.81 22.46
N LEU A 29 -4.12 29.66 21.27
CA LEU A 29 -4.05 28.43 20.50
C LEU A 29 -2.59 28.03 20.18
N GLU A 30 -1.75 28.98 19.76
CA GLU A 30 -0.33 28.71 19.51
C GLU A 30 0.41 28.19 20.75
N ILE A 31 0.22 28.82 21.91
CA ILE A 31 0.87 28.41 23.17
C ILE A 31 0.40 27.01 23.58
N LEU A 32 -0.90 26.75 23.51
CA LEU A 32 -1.47 25.44 23.86
C LEU A 32 -0.97 24.34 22.90
N ILE A 33 -0.81 24.65 21.60
CA ILE A 33 -0.20 23.73 20.63
C ILE A 33 1.24 23.39 21.03
N GLU A 34 2.04 24.38 21.44
CA GLU A 34 3.42 24.14 21.84
C GLU A 34 3.51 23.28 23.12
N ILE A 35 2.71 23.58 24.14
CA ILE A 35 2.72 22.85 25.43
C ILE A 35 2.26 21.38 25.23
N SER A 36 1.22 21.18 24.43
CA SER A 36 0.61 19.86 24.16
C SER A 36 1.50 18.93 23.31
N LYS A 37 2.65 19.39 22.80
CA LYS A 37 3.65 18.48 22.20
C LYS A 37 4.21 17.50 23.22
N SER A 38 4.26 17.87 24.50
CA SER A 38 4.75 17.02 25.59
C SER A 38 3.64 16.16 26.20
N ASN A 39 3.96 14.96 26.67
CA ASN A 39 2.99 14.09 27.35
C ASN A 39 2.41 14.76 28.60
N VAL A 40 3.26 15.48 29.36
CA VAL A 40 2.87 16.22 30.57
C VAL A 40 1.86 17.31 30.22
N GLY A 41 2.15 18.14 29.22
CA GLY A 41 1.23 19.20 28.80
C GLY A 41 -0.13 18.68 28.34
N ARG A 42 -0.19 17.51 27.70
CA ARG A 42 -1.48 16.88 27.33
C ARG A 42 -2.28 16.43 28.54
N HIS A 43 -1.61 15.84 29.52
CA HIS A 43 -2.21 15.38 30.76
C HIS A 43 -2.75 16.54 31.61
N ASP A 44 -1.98 17.61 31.74
CA ASP A 44 -2.38 18.82 32.46
C ASP A 44 -3.62 19.44 31.79
N PHE A 45 -3.60 19.58 30.45
CA PHE A 45 -4.74 20.09 29.69
C PHE A 45 -5.97 19.18 29.70
N ALA A 46 -5.80 17.86 29.89
CA ALA A 46 -6.92 16.96 30.11
C ALA A 46 -7.62 17.27 31.45
N SER A 47 -6.85 17.54 32.49
CA SER A 47 -7.36 17.92 33.81
C SER A 47 -8.05 19.29 33.79
N GLU A 48 -7.50 20.24 33.04
CA GLU A 48 -8.06 21.57 32.82
C GLU A 48 -9.23 21.62 31.82
N ARG A 49 -9.55 20.48 31.18
CA ARG A 49 -10.62 20.36 30.17
C ARG A 49 -10.45 21.28 28.96
N VAL A 50 -9.20 21.57 28.57
CA VAL A 50 -8.91 22.45 27.42
C VAL A 50 -9.57 21.95 26.14
N LEU A 51 -9.66 20.62 25.97
CA LEU A 51 -10.30 20.03 24.80
C LEU A 51 -11.75 20.48 24.60
N TYR A 52 -12.51 20.78 25.65
CA TYR A 52 -13.92 21.16 25.56
C TYR A 52 -14.14 22.46 24.80
N ALA A 53 -13.16 23.37 24.83
CA ALA A 53 -13.24 24.63 24.12
C ALA A 53 -13.14 24.45 22.60
N VAL A 54 -12.39 23.45 22.12
CA VAL A 54 -11.99 23.39 20.71
C VAL A 54 -13.13 22.98 19.77
N PRO A 55 -13.92 21.92 20.04
CA PRO A 55 -15.11 21.61 19.23
C PRO A 55 -16.14 22.75 19.22
N SER A 56 -16.30 23.47 20.33
CA SER A 56 -17.18 24.63 20.41
C SER A 56 -16.72 25.76 19.47
N ILE A 57 -15.42 26.04 19.42
CA ILE A 57 -14.83 27.01 18.49
C ILE A 57 -15.08 26.57 17.05
N LEU A 58 -14.76 25.31 16.72
CA LEU A 58 -14.96 24.77 15.38
C LEU A 58 -16.41 24.90 14.92
N TYR A 59 -17.37 24.54 15.78
CA TYR A 59 -18.80 24.67 15.50
C TYR A 59 -19.22 26.13 15.23
N SER A 60 -18.74 27.08 16.04
CA SER A 60 -19.00 28.51 15.82
C SER A 60 -18.43 29.00 14.49
N LEU A 61 -17.21 28.58 14.13
CA LEU A 61 -16.54 29.00 12.90
C LEU A 61 -17.21 28.44 11.64
N THR A 62 -17.68 27.19 11.67
CA THR A 62 -18.36 26.57 10.52
C THR A 62 -19.71 27.22 10.20
N ASN A 63 -20.37 27.83 11.20
CA ASN A 63 -21.66 28.49 11.02
C ASN A 63 -21.55 29.97 10.59
N ALA A 64 -20.36 30.60 10.73
CA ALA A 64 -20.21 32.05 10.61
C ALA A 64 -19.95 32.56 9.17
N SER A 65 -19.37 31.74 8.28
CA SER A 65 -19.29 31.89 6.81
C SER A 65 -18.13 31.03 6.28
N HIS A 66 -18.35 30.29 5.20
CA HIS A 66 -17.58 29.08 4.91
C HIS A 66 -16.09 29.23 4.55
N ASN A 67 -15.55 30.43 4.27
CA ASN A 67 -14.23 30.53 3.61
C ASN A 67 -13.21 31.49 4.26
N GLN A 68 -13.46 32.05 5.46
CA GLN A 68 -12.57 33.08 6.05
C GLN A 68 -11.76 32.60 7.28
N HIS A 69 -11.87 31.34 7.68
CA HIS A 69 -11.33 30.88 8.97
C HIS A 69 -10.36 29.68 8.89
N HIS A 70 -9.83 29.36 7.70
CA HIS A 70 -8.93 28.20 7.51
C HIS A 70 -7.73 28.22 8.48
N HIS A 71 -7.16 29.40 8.73
CA HIS A 71 -6.05 29.56 9.67
C HIS A 71 -6.41 29.13 11.10
N ILE A 72 -7.53 29.62 11.65
CA ILE A 72 -7.97 29.26 13.00
C ILE A 72 -8.39 27.80 13.08
N ILE A 73 -9.08 27.28 12.06
CA ILE A 73 -9.45 25.86 11.99
C ILE A 73 -8.19 24.98 11.97
N SER A 74 -7.16 25.39 11.22
CA SER A 74 -5.86 24.70 11.19
C SER A 74 -5.19 24.69 12.57
N LEU A 75 -5.21 25.82 13.30
CA LEU A 75 -4.72 25.87 14.68
C LEU A 75 -5.53 24.93 15.60
N CYS A 76 -6.86 24.93 15.49
CA CYS A 76 -7.74 24.05 16.26
C CYS A 76 -7.45 22.57 15.97
N PHE A 77 -7.28 22.17 14.70
CA PHE A 77 -6.93 20.79 14.35
C PHE A 77 -5.54 20.40 14.84
N LYS A 78 -4.54 21.29 14.74
CA LYS A 78 -3.21 21.03 15.31
C LYS A 78 -3.28 20.81 16.83
N LEU A 79 -4.06 21.63 17.53
CA LEU A 79 -4.25 21.49 18.97
C LEU A 79 -4.97 20.18 19.31
N LEU A 80 -6.09 19.88 18.66
CA LEU A 80 -6.83 18.63 18.85
C LEU A 80 -5.97 17.40 18.57
N ARG A 81 -5.20 17.42 17.48
CA ARG A 81 -4.30 16.32 17.12
C ARG A 81 -3.31 16.08 18.25
N ASN A 82 -2.72 17.15 18.80
CA ASN A 82 -1.83 17.02 19.94
C ASN A 82 -2.60 16.48 21.15
N LEU A 83 -3.68 17.13 21.59
CA LEU A 83 -4.44 16.75 22.79
C LEU A 83 -4.92 15.29 22.77
N CYS A 84 -5.29 14.75 21.60
CA CYS A 84 -5.72 13.36 21.43
C CYS A 84 -4.56 12.37 21.23
N ALA A 85 -3.30 12.79 21.25
CA ALA A 85 -2.15 11.91 21.04
C ALA A 85 -1.81 11.08 22.29
N GLY A 86 -2.44 9.91 22.41
CA GLY A 86 -2.17 8.94 23.48
C GLY A 86 -2.66 9.36 24.86
N GLU A 87 -3.49 10.41 24.95
CA GLU A 87 -4.14 10.84 26.19
C GLU A 87 -5.61 10.42 26.18
N ILE A 88 -5.92 9.34 26.89
CA ILE A 88 -7.22 8.66 26.82
C ILE A 88 -8.37 9.53 27.35
N ALA A 89 -8.11 10.38 28.35
CA ALA A 89 -9.12 11.28 28.89
C ALA A 89 -9.60 12.29 27.84
N ASN A 90 -8.66 12.81 27.03
CA ASN A 90 -8.95 13.70 25.92
C ASN A 90 -9.64 12.95 24.77
N GLN A 91 -9.16 11.76 24.40
CA GLN A 91 -9.77 10.96 23.34
C GLN A 91 -11.24 10.58 23.66
N ASN A 92 -11.54 10.24 24.93
CA ASN A 92 -12.91 9.97 25.38
C ASN A 92 -13.77 11.24 25.36
N SER A 93 -13.26 12.35 25.92
CA SER A 93 -13.97 13.63 25.91
C SER A 93 -14.26 14.11 24.48
N PHE A 94 -13.34 13.87 23.54
CA PHE A 94 -13.53 14.20 22.13
C PHE A 94 -14.72 13.45 21.52
N LEU A 95 -14.89 12.17 21.86
CA LEU A 95 -16.02 11.38 21.41
C LEU A 95 -17.34 11.83 22.05
N GLU A 96 -17.34 12.08 23.36
CA GLU A 96 -18.51 12.59 24.10
C GLU A 96 -19.03 13.92 23.57
N LEU A 97 -18.14 14.75 23.01
CA LEU A 97 -18.46 16.06 22.44
C LEU A 97 -18.80 16.00 20.94
N ASN A 98 -19.06 14.82 20.37
CA ASN A 98 -19.29 14.61 18.94
C ASN A 98 -18.15 15.16 18.05
N GLY A 99 -16.91 15.14 18.56
CA GLY A 99 -15.75 15.68 17.86
C GLY A 99 -15.50 15.03 16.51
N VAL A 100 -15.78 13.71 16.39
CA VAL A 100 -15.66 12.97 15.13
C VAL A 100 -16.56 13.56 14.05
N THR A 101 -17.83 13.80 14.36
CA THR A 101 -18.80 14.40 13.44
C THR A 101 -18.41 15.84 13.08
N VAL A 102 -17.97 16.64 14.06
CA VAL A 102 -17.52 18.03 13.80
C VAL A 102 -16.34 18.06 12.84
N VAL A 103 -15.29 17.27 13.10
CA VAL A 103 -14.11 17.20 12.24
C VAL A 103 -14.48 16.66 10.86
N SER A 104 -15.26 15.58 10.80
CA SER A 104 -15.64 14.94 9.54
C SER A 104 -16.50 15.84 8.65
N ASN A 105 -17.40 16.65 9.22
CA ASN A 105 -18.17 17.63 8.47
C ASN A 105 -17.30 18.71 7.84
N ILE A 106 -16.31 19.22 8.58
CA ILE A 106 -15.33 20.18 8.04
C ILE A 106 -14.53 19.54 6.91
N LEU A 107 -14.01 18.32 7.13
CA LEU A 107 -13.26 17.57 6.13
C LEU A 107 -14.07 17.33 4.85
N ARG A 108 -15.34 16.92 4.99
CA ARG A 108 -16.24 16.67 3.85
C ARG A 108 -16.54 17.96 3.07
N SER A 109 -16.77 19.06 3.78
CA SER A 109 -16.97 20.39 3.18
C SER A 109 -15.73 20.88 2.43
N GLU A 110 -14.55 20.72 3.04
CA GLU A 110 -13.30 21.16 2.42
C GLU A 110 -12.90 20.28 1.22
N ALA A 111 -13.19 18.97 1.28
CA ALA A 111 -12.86 18.03 0.22
C ALA A 111 -13.61 18.30 -1.10
N VAL A 112 -14.79 18.93 -1.02
CA VAL A 112 -15.60 19.30 -2.19
C VAL A 112 -15.49 20.79 -2.56
N SER A 113 -14.65 21.54 -1.86
CA SER A 113 -14.47 22.98 -2.11
C SER A 113 -13.79 23.21 -3.47
N SER A 114 -13.95 24.42 -4.04
CA SER A 114 -13.30 24.77 -5.31
C SER A 114 -11.78 24.81 -5.24
N SER A 115 -11.23 25.00 -4.05
CA SER A 115 -9.79 25.10 -3.79
C SER A 115 -9.45 24.46 -2.43
N PRO A 116 -9.44 23.12 -2.35
CA PRO A 116 -9.24 22.42 -1.08
C PRO A 116 -7.90 22.75 -0.41
N ASP A 117 -7.93 23.19 0.84
CA ASP A 117 -6.74 23.33 1.69
C ASP A 117 -6.28 21.94 2.17
N LYS A 118 -5.40 21.33 1.38
CA LYS A 118 -4.81 20.02 1.65
C LYS A 118 -4.08 19.96 3.01
N GLY A 119 -3.54 21.08 3.49
CA GLY A 119 -2.88 21.17 4.79
C GLY A 119 -3.89 21.11 5.94
N LEU A 120 -4.99 21.84 5.84
CA LEU A 120 -6.11 21.77 6.78
C LEU A 120 -6.71 20.36 6.84
N ILE A 121 -6.97 19.77 5.66
CA ILE A 121 -7.50 18.40 5.56
C ILE A 121 -6.55 17.40 6.21
N ARG A 122 -5.25 17.49 5.94
CA ARG A 122 -4.23 16.66 6.59
C ARG A 122 -4.33 16.74 8.11
N TRP A 123 -4.42 17.94 8.69
CA TRP A 123 -4.52 18.07 10.14
C TRP A 123 -5.78 17.42 10.69
N GLY A 124 -6.93 17.59 10.05
CA GLY A 124 -8.17 16.95 10.48
C GLY A 124 -8.12 15.43 10.40
N ILE A 125 -7.53 14.85 9.34
CA ILE A 125 -7.32 13.40 9.23
C ILE A 125 -6.41 12.90 10.36
N GLN A 126 -5.34 13.64 10.68
CA GLN A 126 -4.44 13.28 11.79
C GLN A 126 -5.11 13.35 13.17
N VAL A 127 -6.11 14.23 13.38
CA VAL A 127 -6.94 14.20 14.59
C VAL A 127 -7.66 12.85 14.68
N LEU A 128 -8.33 12.44 13.60
CA LEU A 128 -9.10 11.19 13.55
C LEU A 128 -8.20 9.96 13.70
N ALA A 129 -6.98 9.99 13.16
CA ALA A 129 -5.99 8.93 13.35
C ALA A 129 -5.63 8.75 14.83
N ASN A 130 -5.31 9.86 15.52
CA ASN A 130 -4.99 9.81 16.95
C ASN A 130 -6.17 9.36 17.81
N VAL A 131 -7.40 9.71 17.43
CA VAL A 131 -8.62 9.27 18.11
C VAL A 131 -8.87 7.77 17.88
N SER A 132 -8.66 7.27 16.65
CA SER A 132 -8.86 5.87 16.29
C SER A 132 -7.94 4.91 17.06
N LEU A 133 -6.77 5.38 17.53
CA LEU A 133 -5.84 4.58 18.33
C LEU A 133 -6.32 4.29 19.77
N ALA A 134 -7.38 4.94 20.24
CA ALA A 134 -7.86 4.81 21.62
C ALA A 134 -8.61 3.49 21.92
N GLY A 135 -9.14 2.84 20.88
CA GLY A 135 -9.83 1.55 20.99
C GLY A 135 -11.07 1.43 20.11
N LYS A 136 -11.76 0.28 20.23
CA LYS A 136 -12.87 -0.12 19.35
C LYS A 136 -13.98 0.90 19.23
N GLN A 137 -14.39 1.49 20.34
CA GLN A 137 -15.46 2.48 20.33
C GLN A 137 -15.11 3.68 19.45
N HIS A 138 -13.87 4.18 19.53
CA HIS A 138 -13.38 5.30 18.73
C HIS A 138 -13.18 4.92 17.26
N GLN A 139 -12.68 3.71 17.01
CA GLN A 139 -12.54 3.15 15.65
C GLN A 139 -13.90 3.08 14.94
N HIS A 140 -14.92 2.53 15.61
CA HIS A 140 -16.28 2.47 15.07
C HIS A 140 -16.87 3.87 14.82
N ALA A 141 -16.72 4.80 15.76
CA ALA A 141 -17.24 6.16 15.60
C ALA A 141 -16.64 6.88 14.38
N VAL A 142 -15.32 6.73 14.16
CA VAL A 142 -14.64 7.29 12.99
C VAL A 142 -15.08 6.59 11.71
N TRP A 143 -15.23 5.27 11.75
CA TRP A 143 -15.65 4.48 10.61
C TRP A 143 -17.07 4.82 10.13
N GLU A 144 -18.04 4.85 11.05
CA GLU A 144 -19.45 5.13 10.74
C GLU A 144 -19.66 6.51 10.11
N GLU A 145 -18.85 7.51 10.49
CA GLU A 145 -18.97 8.87 9.97
C GLU A 145 -18.34 9.06 8.58
N LEU A 146 -17.31 8.27 8.25
CA LEU A 146 -16.53 8.45 7.01
C LEU A 146 -16.75 7.36 5.97
N TYR A 147 -17.02 6.12 6.36
CA TYR A 147 -17.14 5.02 5.43
C TYR A 147 -18.51 5.00 4.71
N PRO A 148 -18.56 4.69 3.40
CA PRO A 148 -17.44 4.65 2.45
C PRO A 148 -17.20 6.03 1.81
N ILE A 149 -18.24 6.87 1.72
CA ILE A 149 -18.26 8.05 0.85
C ILE A 149 -17.25 9.12 1.32
N GLY A 150 -17.17 9.38 2.62
CA GLY A 150 -16.24 10.35 3.18
C GLY A 150 -14.78 9.98 2.90
N PHE A 151 -14.41 8.71 3.10
CA PHE A 151 -13.07 8.22 2.77
C PHE A 151 -12.77 8.32 1.28
N VAL A 152 -13.70 7.96 0.39
CA VAL A 152 -13.52 8.09 -1.06
C VAL A 152 -13.32 9.55 -1.47
N SER A 153 -14.11 10.48 -0.92
CA SER A 153 -13.96 11.92 -1.18
C SER A 153 -12.59 12.45 -0.76
N LEU A 154 -12.07 11.98 0.38
CA LEU A 154 -10.74 12.36 0.85
C LEU A 154 -9.61 11.75 0.01
N ALA A 155 -9.77 10.51 -0.46
CA ALA A 155 -8.82 9.88 -1.36
C ALA A 155 -8.73 10.66 -2.69
N LYS A 156 -9.86 11.07 -3.26
CA LYS A 156 -9.95 11.82 -4.54
C LYS A 156 -9.24 13.17 -4.57
N LEU A 157 -8.76 13.68 -3.44
CA LEU A 157 -7.93 14.90 -3.39
C LEU A 157 -6.57 14.77 -4.08
N ARG A 158 -6.17 13.53 -4.40
CA ARG A 158 -4.92 13.20 -5.11
C ARG A 158 -3.73 13.94 -4.51
N SER A 159 -3.60 13.82 -3.19
CA SER A 159 -2.58 14.48 -2.39
C SER A 159 -1.87 13.50 -1.49
N LYS A 160 -0.56 13.42 -1.62
CA LYS A 160 0.29 12.60 -0.74
C LYS A 160 0.16 12.98 0.73
N GLU A 161 -0.04 14.27 1.01
CA GLU A 161 -0.13 14.81 2.36
C GLU A 161 -1.38 14.34 3.11
N THR A 162 -2.42 13.94 2.37
CA THR A 162 -3.69 13.46 2.93
C THR A 162 -3.82 11.94 2.81
N CYS A 163 -3.26 11.34 1.75
CA CYS A 163 -3.39 9.92 1.46
C CYS A 163 -2.76 9.03 2.54
N ASP A 164 -1.54 9.35 2.99
CA ASP A 164 -0.85 8.53 3.98
C ASP A 164 -1.52 8.58 5.38
N PRO A 165 -1.89 9.76 5.93
CA PRO A 165 -2.73 9.82 7.13
C PRO A 165 -4.10 9.15 6.95
N LEU A 166 -4.68 9.16 5.75
CA LEU A 166 -5.93 8.46 5.47
C LEU A 166 -5.73 6.94 5.56
N CYS A 167 -4.62 6.42 5.02
CA CYS A 167 -4.24 5.02 5.17
C CYS A 167 -4.05 4.64 6.64
N MET A 168 -3.44 5.53 7.45
CA MET A 168 -3.32 5.34 8.89
C MET A 168 -4.69 5.19 9.57
N VAL A 169 -5.67 6.06 9.27
CA VAL A 169 -7.02 5.97 9.84
C VAL A 169 -7.67 4.64 9.48
N ILE A 170 -7.65 4.27 8.19
CA ILE A 170 -8.28 3.03 7.70
C ILE A 170 -7.63 1.80 8.33
N TYR A 171 -6.29 1.76 8.33
CA TYR A 171 -5.51 0.69 8.92
C TYR A 171 -5.84 0.54 10.42
N THR A 172 -5.77 1.65 11.17
CA THR A 172 -6.01 1.65 12.61
C THR A 172 -7.44 1.28 12.96
N CYS A 173 -8.44 1.68 12.17
CA CYS A 173 -9.83 1.26 12.40
C CYS A 173 -10.00 -0.26 12.22
N CYS A 174 -9.38 -0.85 11.19
CA CYS A 174 -9.46 -2.29 10.94
C CYS A 174 -8.62 -3.12 11.91
N ASP A 175 -7.67 -2.50 12.62
CA ASP A 175 -6.81 -3.21 13.54
C ASP A 175 -7.57 -3.74 14.75
N GLY A 176 -7.60 -5.07 14.89
CA GLY A 176 -8.42 -5.76 15.89
C GLY A 176 -9.94 -5.76 15.61
N ASN A 177 -10.40 -5.30 14.44
CA ASN A 177 -11.82 -5.25 14.05
C ASN A 177 -12.09 -5.95 12.70
N PRO A 178 -12.34 -7.28 12.70
CA PRO A 178 -12.61 -8.02 11.47
C PRO A 178 -13.92 -7.62 10.78
N GLU A 179 -14.86 -7.01 11.51
CA GLU A 179 -16.11 -6.49 10.95
C GLU A 179 -15.84 -5.30 10.01
N LEU A 180 -15.09 -4.30 10.48
CA LEU A 180 -14.71 -3.13 9.67
C LEU A 180 -13.82 -3.52 8.49
N PHE A 181 -12.95 -4.52 8.68
CA PHE A 181 -12.18 -5.06 7.56
C PHE A 181 -13.07 -5.69 6.48
N ARG A 182 -14.13 -6.40 6.87
CA ARG A 182 -15.09 -6.97 5.92
C ARG A 182 -15.78 -5.91 5.07
N ASP A 183 -16.00 -4.72 5.63
CA ASP A 183 -16.51 -3.58 4.87
C ASP A 183 -15.50 -3.14 3.78
N ILE A 184 -14.19 -3.14 4.06
CA ILE A 184 -13.17 -2.88 3.01
C ILE A 184 -13.25 -3.92 1.91
N SER A 185 -13.43 -5.20 2.27
CA SER A 185 -13.55 -6.29 1.30
C SER A 185 -14.93 -6.39 0.63
N SER A 186 -15.82 -5.42 0.84
CA SER A 186 -17.14 -5.35 0.22
C SER A 186 -17.14 -4.53 -1.08
N ASP A 187 -18.25 -4.57 -1.81
CA ASP A 187 -18.45 -3.75 -3.02
C ASP A 187 -18.28 -2.23 -2.78
N GLY A 188 -18.54 -1.76 -1.55
CA GLY A 188 -18.32 -0.36 -1.17
C GLY A 188 -16.86 -0.01 -0.85
N GLY A 189 -16.05 -0.99 -0.45
CA GLY A 189 -14.68 -0.78 -0.01
C GLY A 189 -13.65 -0.86 -1.15
N TRP A 190 -13.89 -1.69 -2.17
CA TRP A 190 -12.98 -1.77 -3.32
C TRP A 190 -12.81 -0.45 -4.11
N PRO A 191 -13.86 0.36 -4.34
CA PRO A 191 -13.70 1.69 -4.93
C PRO A 191 -12.79 2.60 -4.10
N LEU A 192 -12.86 2.52 -2.77
CA LEU A 192 -11.98 3.25 -1.87
C LEU A 192 -10.53 2.79 -2.02
N MET A 193 -10.27 1.49 -1.96
CA MET A 193 -8.92 0.95 -2.09
C MET A 193 -8.30 1.26 -3.45
N ALA A 194 -9.08 1.15 -4.53
CA ALA A 194 -8.62 1.50 -5.87
C ALA A 194 -8.30 3.00 -5.98
N GLU A 195 -9.09 3.88 -5.36
CA GLU A 195 -8.82 5.32 -5.36
C GLU A 195 -7.59 5.70 -4.51
N ILE A 196 -7.35 4.99 -3.40
CA ILE A 196 -6.13 5.14 -2.61
C ILE A 196 -4.90 4.81 -3.47
N VAL A 197 -4.92 3.68 -4.18
CA VAL A 197 -3.82 3.27 -5.08
C VAL A 197 -3.63 4.27 -6.23
N ARG A 198 -4.71 4.76 -6.87
CA ARG A 198 -4.64 5.80 -7.91
C ARG A 198 -4.05 7.12 -7.40
N THR A 199 -4.49 7.53 -6.22
CA THR A 199 -3.96 8.73 -5.57
C THR A 199 -2.48 8.54 -5.27
N ALA A 200 -2.12 7.34 -4.84
CA ALA A 200 -0.76 7.05 -4.46
C ALA A 200 0.19 6.96 -5.65
N SER A 201 -0.23 6.33 -6.75
CA SER A 201 0.58 6.21 -7.98
C SER A 201 0.89 7.55 -8.63
N SER A 202 0.01 8.55 -8.44
CA SER A 202 0.23 9.91 -8.93
C SER A 202 1.24 10.73 -8.11
N ALA A 203 1.67 10.23 -6.96
CA ALA A 203 2.60 10.92 -6.06
C ALA A 203 4.04 10.43 -6.22
N THR A 204 5.01 11.34 -6.12
CA THR A 204 6.45 11.04 -6.32
C THR A 204 7.15 10.40 -5.11
N SER A 205 6.52 10.39 -3.91
CA SER A 205 6.99 9.68 -2.72
C SER A 205 6.04 9.85 -1.52
N PHE A 206 6.02 8.87 -0.61
CA PHE A 206 5.35 8.93 0.70
C PHE A 206 6.31 9.35 1.81
N GLY A 207 5.76 9.96 2.87
CA GLY A 207 6.53 10.37 4.05
C GLY A 207 6.63 9.30 5.13
N GLU A 208 5.64 8.42 5.23
CA GLU A 208 5.58 7.28 6.16
C GLU A 208 5.11 6.02 5.41
N ASP A 209 5.08 4.88 6.11
CA ASP A 209 4.79 3.56 5.51
C ASP A 209 3.34 3.09 5.73
N TRP A 210 2.37 3.97 6.05
CA TRP A 210 1.00 3.53 6.32
C TRP A 210 0.30 2.92 5.11
N LEU A 211 0.58 3.43 3.92
CA LEU A 211 0.13 2.81 2.68
C LEU A 211 0.68 1.38 2.56
N LYS A 212 1.97 1.17 2.85
CA LYS A 212 2.60 -0.16 2.81
C LYS A 212 1.95 -1.09 3.82
N LEU A 213 1.70 -0.62 5.05
CA LEU A 213 1.03 -1.41 6.09
C LEU A 213 -0.40 -1.81 5.69
N LEU A 214 -1.16 -0.90 5.10
CA LEU A 214 -2.52 -1.17 4.64
C LEU A 214 -2.54 -2.17 3.48
N LEU A 215 -1.67 -1.98 2.48
CA LEU A 215 -1.57 -2.88 1.33
C LEU A 215 -1.00 -4.25 1.70
N SER A 216 -0.04 -4.32 2.63
CA SER A 216 0.45 -5.57 3.20
C SER A 216 -0.70 -6.41 3.74
N ARG A 217 -1.51 -5.79 4.62
CA ARG A 217 -2.62 -6.49 5.27
C ARG A 217 -3.67 -6.96 4.26
N ILE A 218 -4.08 -6.10 3.33
CA ILE A 218 -5.13 -6.43 2.37
C ILE A 218 -4.65 -7.44 1.32
N CYS A 219 -3.50 -7.18 0.70
CA CYS A 219 -3.06 -7.94 -0.47
C CYS A 219 -2.37 -9.25 -0.09
N LEU A 220 -1.55 -9.25 0.95
CA LEU A 220 -0.68 -10.37 1.31
C LEU A 220 -1.31 -11.21 2.43
N GLU A 221 -1.59 -10.60 3.59
CA GLU A 221 -2.11 -11.33 4.76
C GLU A 221 -3.53 -11.86 4.51
N GLU A 222 -4.40 -11.03 3.92
CA GLU A 222 -5.82 -11.37 3.67
C GLU A 222 -6.06 -11.89 2.24
N SER A 223 -4.97 -12.08 1.48
CA SER A 223 -4.97 -12.66 0.12
C SER A 223 -5.90 -11.98 -0.89
N GLN A 224 -6.20 -10.68 -0.71
CA GLN A 224 -7.11 -9.94 -1.60
C GLN A 224 -6.42 -9.25 -2.79
N LEU A 225 -5.15 -9.57 -3.05
CA LEU A 225 -4.41 -9.05 -4.21
C LEU A 225 -5.17 -9.25 -5.54
N PRO A 226 -5.74 -10.43 -5.85
CA PRO A 226 -6.43 -10.64 -7.13
C PRO A 226 -7.61 -9.68 -7.33
N VAL A 227 -8.36 -9.41 -6.26
CA VAL A 227 -9.55 -8.55 -6.30
C VAL A 227 -9.12 -7.11 -6.56
N LEU A 228 -8.22 -6.58 -5.73
CA LEU A 228 -7.75 -5.20 -5.88
C LEU A 228 -7.04 -4.98 -7.22
N PHE A 229 -6.19 -5.91 -7.65
CA PHE A 229 -5.47 -5.82 -8.92
C PHE A 229 -6.42 -5.72 -10.13
N SER A 230 -7.51 -6.50 -10.14
CA SER A 230 -8.52 -6.45 -11.20
C SER A 230 -9.28 -5.10 -11.25
N LYS A 231 -9.53 -4.49 -10.09
CA LYS A 231 -10.24 -3.20 -9.98
C LYS A 231 -9.42 -2.01 -10.48
N LEU A 232 -8.11 -2.19 -10.67
CA LEU A 232 -7.20 -1.18 -11.20
C LEU A 232 -7.07 -1.19 -12.73
N GLN A 233 -7.68 -2.16 -13.42
CA GLN A 233 -7.47 -2.41 -14.86
C GLN A 233 -8.17 -1.37 -15.78
N PHE A 234 -9.10 -0.54 -15.30
CA PHE A 234 -9.91 0.35 -16.15
C PHE A 234 -10.14 1.74 -15.53
N VAL A 235 -9.73 2.82 -16.22
CA VAL A 235 -10.32 4.18 -16.10
C VAL A 235 -10.32 4.97 -17.42
N ASP A 236 -9.39 4.77 -18.36
CA ASP A 236 -9.26 5.67 -19.53
C ASP A 236 -9.60 5.01 -20.89
N ILE A 237 -10.90 4.79 -21.18
CA ILE A 237 -11.37 4.69 -22.57
C ILE A 237 -12.51 5.71 -22.74
N PRO A 238 -12.33 6.80 -23.52
CA PRO A 238 -13.43 7.65 -23.94
C PRO A 238 -14.42 6.81 -24.74
N GLU A 239 -15.71 6.89 -24.40
CA GLU A 239 -16.79 6.24 -25.16
C GLU A 239 -16.69 6.65 -26.64
N GLY A 240 -16.27 5.73 -27.52
CA GLY A 240 -16.34 5.97 -28.97
C GLY A 240 -15.27 5.36 -29.88
N GLU A 241 -14.29 4.59 -29.41
CA GLU A 241 -13.34 3.90 -30.31
C GLU A 241 -13.65 2.41 -30.43
N ASP A 242 -13.68 1.95 -31.69
CA ASP A 242 -14.06 0.61 -32.15
C ASP A 242 -13.33 -0.50 -31.37
N THR A 243 -14.14 -1.40 -30.79
CA THR A 243 -13.72 -2.63 -30.14
C THR A 243 -13.26 -3.67 -31.16
N ASP A 244 -12.00 -3.61 -31.60
CA ASP A 244 -11.36 -4.73 -32.30
C ASP A 244 -9.90 -4.99 -31.88
N SER A 245 -9.46 -4.44 -30.74
CA SER A 245 -8.20 -4.81 -30.11
C SER A 245 -8.31 -4.84 -28.58
N THR A 246 -8.96 -5.87 -28.04
CA THR A 246 -8.83 -6.24 -26.62
C THR A 246 -7.44 -6.83 -26.37
N VAL A 247 -6.42 -6.00 -26.48
CA VAL A 247 -5.09 -6.32 -25.96
C VAL A 247 -5.19 -6.03 -24.46
N ASP A 248 -4.97 -7.05 -23.63
CA ASP A 248 -4.91 -6.94 -22.16
C ASP A 248 -3.84 -5.91 -21.77
N HIS A 249 -4.20 -4.62 -21.69
CA HIS A 249 -3.28 -3.56 -21.32
C HIS A 249 -3.27 -3.40 -19.80
N HIS A 250 -2.09 -3.62 -19.19
CA HIS A 250 -1.87 -3.32 -17.78
C HIS A 250 -1.86 -1.81 -17.52
N SER A 251 -2.48 -1.38 -16.43
CA SER A 251 -2.49 0.03 -16.02
C SER A 251 -1.22 0.42 -15.23
N SER A 252 -0.90 1.71 -15.20
CA SER A 252 0.20 2.23 -14.38
C SER A 252 -0.07 2.03 -12.89
N GLU A 253 -1.33 2.01 -12.46
CA GLU A 253 -1.73 1.69 -11.09
C GLU A 253 -1.47 0.22 -10.72
N GLN A 254 -1.68 -0.71 -11.66
CA GLN A 254 -1.34 -2.12 -11.46
C GLN A 254 0.18 -2.29 -11.28
N ALA A 255 0.97 -1.61 -12.13
CA ALA A 255 2.42 -1.59 -12.00
C ALA A 255 2.86 -1.00 -10.65
N PHE A 256 2.26 0.12 -10.24
CA PHE A 256 2.54 0.77 -8.96
C PHE A 256 2.17 -0.10 -7.75
N LEU A 257 1.03 -0.80 -7.79
CA LEU A 257 0.65 -1.73 -6.72
C LEU A 257 1.70 -2.83 -6.56
N LEU A 258 2.14 -3.45 -7.66
CA LEU A 258 3.17 -4.49 -7.61
C LEU A 258 4.53 -3.94 -7.18
N GLN A 259 4.87 -2.70 -7.56
CA GLN A 259 6.07 -2.04 -7.05
C GLN A 259 6.05 -1.98 -5.52
N ILE A 260 4.99 -1.43 -4.93
CA ILE A 260 4.88 -1.29 -3.47
C ILE A 260 4.90 -2.66 -2.78
N LEU A 261 4.23 -3.66 -3.35
CA LEU A 261 4.27 -5.02 -2.81
C LEU A 261 5.68 -5.64 -2.90
N SER A 262 6.42 -5.39 -3.99
CA SER A 262 7.81 -5.84 -4.08
C SER A 262 8.71 -5.20 -3.01
N GLU A 263 8.51 -3.92 -2.69
CA GLU A 263 9.20 -3.24 -1.61
C GLU A 263 8.85 -3.87 -0.25
N ILE A 264 7.57 -4.13 0.03
CA ILE A 264 7.09 -4.76 1.27
C ILE A 264 7.73 -6.14 1.49
N VAL A 265 7.71 -6.99 0.46
CA VAL A 265 8.24 -8.36 0.53
C VAL A 265 9.76 -8.35 0.69
N ASN A 266 10.46 -7.47 -0.01
CA ASN A 266 11.91 -7.32 0.10
C ASN A 266 12.35 -6.74 1.46
N GLU A 267 11.64 -5.72 1.97
CA GLU A 267 11.94 -5.08 3.26
C GLU A 267 11.54 -5.94 4.47
N ARG A 268 10.81 -7.05 4.26
CA ARG A 268 10.28 -7.94 5.31
C ARG A 268 9.46 -7.18 6.35
N ILE A 269 8.63 -6.24 5.90
CA ILE A 269 7.74 -5.52 6.80
C ILE A 269 6.87 -6.56 7.51
N ARG A 270 7.01 -6.72 8.85
CA ARG A 270 6.20 -7.61 9.72
C ARG A 270 6.37 -9.14 9.59
N ASP A 271 7.43 -9.67 8.99
CA ASP A 271 7.60 -11.13 8.84
C ASP A 271 6.35 -11.81 8.25
N ILE A 272 5.82 -11.25 7.15
CA ILE A 272 4.56 -11.68 6.52
C ILE A 272 4.73 -13.06 5.90
N THR A 273 3.79 -13.98 6.15
CA THR A 273 3.65 -15.22 5.39
C THR A 273 2.74 -14.99 4.19
N ILE A 274 3.25 -15.22 2.98
CA ILE A 274 2.49 -15.03 1.75
C ILE A 274 1.78 -16.34 1.40
N SER A 275 0.48 -16.27 1.11
CA SER A 275 -0.28 -17.46 0.74
C SER A 275 0.09 -17.98 -0.64
N ILE A 276 -0.05 -19.30 -0.83
CA ILE A 276 0.15 -19.94 -2.13
C ILE A 276 -0.79 -19.37 -3.20
N ASP A 277 -2.01 -18.97 -2.81
CA ASP A 277 -2.99 -18.36 -3.71
C ASP A 277 -2.49 -17.02 -4.29
N VAL A 278 -1.85 -16.19 -3.46
CA VAL A 278 -1.23 -14.93 -3.89
C VAL A 278 -0.06 -15.20 -4.83
N ALA A 279 0.77 -16.20 -4.52
CA ALA A 279 1.90 -16.59 -5.37
C ALA A 279 1.44 -17.11 -6.75
N LEU A 280 0.43 -18.00 -6.78
CA LEU A 280 -0.16 -18.50 -8.02
C LEU A 280 -0.81 -17.39 -8.85
N PHE A 281 -1.48 -16.44 -8.20
CA PHE A 281 -2.01 -15.26 -8.88
C PHE A 281 -0.89 -14.43 -9.54
N LEU A 282 0.19 -14.14 -8.81
CA LEU A 282 1.35 -13.41 -9.33
C LEU A 282 2.02 -14.14 -10.49
N PHE A 283 2.12 -15.47 -10.42
CA PHE A 283 2.61 -16.29 -11.53
C PHE A 283 1.69 -16.20 -12.76
N GLY A 284 0.37 -16.22 -12.57
CA GLY A 284 -0.59 -16.00 -13.63
C GLY A 284 -0.49 -14.62 -14.28
N VAL A 285 -0.30 -13.56 -13.47
CA VAL A 285 -0.03 -12.20 -13.97
C VAL A 285 1.24 -12.18 -14.79
N PHE A 286 2.34 -12.74 -14.25
CA PHE A 286 3.61 -12.85 -14.94
C PHE A 286 3.47 -13.54 -16.31
N LYS A 287 2.85 -14.73 -16.37
CA LYS A 287 2.66 -15.51 -17.61
C LYS A 287 1.87 -14.71 -18.67
N LYS A 288 0.83 -13.98 -18.26
CA LYS A 288 0.06 -13.13 -19.18
C LYS A 288 0.89 -11.95 -19.70
N SER A 289 1.67 -11.30 -18.84
CA SER A 289 2.51 -10.17 -19.22
C SER A 289 3.63 -10.58 -20.19
N VAL A 290 4.12 -11.82 -20.15
CA VAL A 290 5.10 -12.35 -21.12
C VAL A 290 4.55 -12.30 -22.54
N GLY A 291 3.32 -12.75 -22.79
CA GLY A 291 2.72 -12.75 -24.13
C GLY A 291 2.55 -11.34 -24.72
N ILE A 292 2.34 -10.33 -23.86
CA ILE A 292 2.24 -8.92 -24.27
C ILE A 292 3.61 -8.37 -24.74
N LEU A 293 4.69 -8.87 -24.15
CA LEU A 293 6.06 -8.42 -24.40
C LEU A 293 6.67 -8.94 -25.71
N GLU A 294 6.14 -10.02 -26.30
CA GLU A 294 6.55 -10.52 -27.62
C GLU A 294 6.42 -9.46 -28.73
N HIS A 295 5.56 -8.46 -28.50
CA HIS A 295 5.29 -7.34 -29.41
C HIS A 295 5.88 -6.00 -28.93
N ALA A 296 6.56 -5.97 -27.78
CA ALA A 296 7.02 -4.74 -27.14
C ALA A 296 8.44 -4.31 -27.55
N VAL A 297 8.62 -3.01 -27.78
CA VAL A 297 9.91 -2.40 -28.14
C VAL A 297 10.85 -2.37 -26.92
N ARG A 298 12.10 -2.79 -27.11
CA ARG A 298 13.20 -2.82 -26.12
C ARG A 298 13.31 -1.48 -25.37
N GLY A 299 12.83 -1.44 -24.13
CA GLY A 299 12.84 -0.28 -23.25
C GLY A 299 14.16 -0.08 -22.49
N LYS A 300 14.20 0.90 -21.59
CA LYS A 300 15.33 1.15 -20.67
C LYS A 300 15.60 -0.07 -19.79
N SER A 301 16.86 -0.32 -19.46
CA SER A 301 17.25 -1.37 -18.52
C SER A 301 16.94 -0.94 -17.08
N GLY A 302 16.01 -1.62 -16.41
CA GLY A 302 15.67 -1.42 -14.99
C GLY A 302 14.20 -1.05 -14.75
N LEU A 303 13.75 -1.26 -13.51
CA LEU A 303 12.41 -0.90 -13.02
C LEU A 303 12.48 0.39 -12.17
N PRO A 304 11.50 1.30 -12.25
CA PRO A 304 10.44 1.34 -13.26
C PRO A 304 10.97 1.70 -14.66
N SER A 305 10.46 1.02 -15.68
CA SER A 305 10.89 1.10 -17.09
C SER A 305 10.17 2.18 -17.89
N GLY A 306 9.02 2.66 -17.38
CA GLY A 306 8.13 3.59 -18.07
C GLY A 306 7.07 2.90 -18.95
N SER A 307 7.01 1.57 -18.95
CA SER A 307 5.95 0.78 -19.56
C SER A 307 5.26 -0.05 -18.48
N ALA A 308 3.96 0.18 -18.28
CA ALA A 308 3.17 -0.54 -17.27
C ALA A 308 3.23 -2.06 -17.47
N ALA A 309 3.22 -2.55 -18.71
CA ALA A 309 3.32 -3.98 -19.00
C ALA A 309 4.68 -4.58 -18.60
N VAL A 310 5.78 -3.86 -18.88
CA VAL A 310 7.13 -4.29 -18.50
C VAL A 310 7.30 -4.22 -16.98
N ASP A 311 6.72 -3.21 -16.35
CA ASP A 311 6.81 -3.01 -14.90
C ASP A 311 6.00 -4.06 -14.14
N VAL A 312 4.78 -4.39 -14.60
CA VAL A 312 3.98 -5.48 -14.03
C VAL A 312 4.72 -6.83 -14.13
N LEU A 313 5.32 -7.13 -15.28
CA LEU A 313 6.14 -8.33 -15.45
C LEU A 313 7.34 -8.33 -14.50
N GLY A 314 8.09 -7.23 -14.44
CA GLY A 314 9.31 -7.15 -13.64
C GLY A 314 9.04 -7.23 -12.14
N TYR A 315 8.03 -6.53 -11.64
CA TYR A 315 7.68 -6.54 -10.23
C TYR A 315 7.03 -7.88 -9.80
N SER A 316 6.19 -8.50 -10.63
CA SER A 316 5.65 -9.84 -10.33
C SER A 316 6.78 -10.87 -10.19
N LEU A 317 7.76 -10.86 -11.09
CA LEU A 317 8.93 -11.73 -11.02
C LEU A 317 9.79 -11.43 -9.78
N THR A 318 9.97 -10.16 -9.42
CA THR A 318 10.71 -9.74 -8.21
C THR A 318 10.05 -10.30 -6.96
N ILE A 319 8.72 -10.17 -6.83
CA ILE A 319 7.97 -10.70 -5.69
C ILE A 319 8.08 -12.23 -5.63
N LEU A 320 7.89 -12.93 -6.75
CA LEU A 320 8.00 -14.40 -6.82
C LEU A 320 9.39 -14.88 -6.39
N ARG A 321 10.46 -14.21 -6.85
CA ARG A 321 11.83 -14.50 -6.42
C ARG A 321 11.97 -14.36 -4.90
N ASP A 322 11.43 -13.28 -4.34
CA ASP A 322 11.57 -12.99 -2.92
C ASP A 322 10.74 -13.94 -2.05
N ILE A 323 9.58 -14.43 -2.55
CA ILE A 323 8.81 -15.52 -1.94
C ILE A 323 9.64 -16.81 -1.91
N CYS A 324 10.16 -17.26 -3.06
CA CYS A 324 10.95 -18.50 -3.13
C CYS A 324 12.22 -18.46 -2.26
N ALA A 325 12.82 -17.27 -2.09
CA ALA A 325 13.97 -17.09 -1.21
C ALA A 325 13.59 -17.25 0.28
N GLN A 326 12.35 -16.99 0.67
CA GLN A 326 11.88 -17.14 2.06
C GLN A 326 11.69 -18.61 2.44
N ASP A 327 11.10 -19.42 1.55
CA ASP A 327 10.84 -20.84 1.81
C ASP A 327 12.12 -21.70 1.92
N SER A 328 13.24 -21.22 1.37
CA SER A 328 14.55 -21.89 1.49
C SER A 328 15.17 -21.88 2.90
N VAL A 329 14.56 -21.15 3.86
CA VAL A 329 15.01 -21.04 5.26
C VAL A 329 14.19 -21.94 6.20
N GLY A 330 13.10 -22.57 5.72
CA GLY A 330 12.30 -23.56 6.43
C GLY A 330 12.50 -24.98 5.87
N ASP A 331 12.48 -26.00 6.72
CA ASP A 331 12.82 -27.40 6.42
C ASP A 331 11.76 -28.17 5.57
N ASP A 332 10.82 -27.48 4.92
CA ASP A 332 9.75 -28.11 4.12
C ASP A 332 10.03 -27.97 2.62
N ARG A 333 10.88 -28.87 2.11
CA ARG A 333 11.27 -28.95 0.67
C ARG A 333 10.16 -29.39 -0.28
N ASP A 334 8.99 -29.78 0.22
CA ASP A 334 7.96 -30.42 -0.59
C ASP A 334 7.06 -29.41 -1.35
N ASN A 335 7.06 -28.12 -0.98
CA ASN A 335 6.18 -27.11 -1.62
C ASN A 335 6.89 -26.23 -2.67
N ALA A 336 8.21 -26.08 -2.59
CA ALA A 336 8.98 -25.27 -3.54
C ALA A 336 9.21 -25.98 -4.88
N GLU A 337 9.21 -27.32 -4.88
CA GLU A 337 9.32 -28.12 -6.10
C GLU A 337 8.11 -27.89 -7.03
N ASP A 338 6.90 -27.71 -6.49
CA ASP A 338 5.65 -27.64 -7.27
C ASP A 338 5.52 -26.35 -8.12
N VAL A 339 6.11 -25.23 -7.68
CA VAL A 339 6.10 -23.96 -8.43
C VAL A 339 7.18 -23.95 -9.53
N VAL A 340 8.33 -24.57 -9.26
CA VAL A 340 9.46 -24.62 -10.22
C VAL A 340 9.22 -25.69 -11.28
N ASP A 341 8.59 -26.81 -10.94
CA ASP A 341 8.30 -27.89 -11.90
C ASP A 341 7.24 -27.46 -12.92
N GLN A 342 6.33 -26.55 -12.56
CA GLN A 342 5.39 -25.91 -13.50
C GLN A 342 6.04 -24.86 -14.42
N CYS A 343 7.30 -24.49 -14.19
CA CYS A 343 8.02 -23.52 -15.03
C CYS A 343 8.84 -24.17 -16.16
N VAL A 344 8.93 -25.51 -16.25
CA VAL A 344 9.93 -26.19 -17.10
C VAL A 344 9.39 -26.77 -18.42
N THR A 345 8.07 -26.77 -18.68
CA THR A 345 7.53 -27.41 -19.91
C THR A 345 6.71 -26.47 -20.80
N ASP A 346 7.33 -25.43 -21.35
CA ASP A 346 6.72 -24.67 -22.46
C ASP A 346 7.76 -24.51 -23.58
N ASP A 347 7.79 -25.48 -24.51
CA ASP A 347 8.72 -25.52 -25.66
C ASP A 347 8.53 -24.36 -26.66
N ASP A 348 7.47 -23.57 -26.50
CA ASP A 348 7.12 -22.44 -27.36
C ASP A 348 7.74 -21.09 -26.94
N ASN A 349 8.47 -21.01 -25.82
CA ASN A 349 9.02 -19.73 -25.33
C ASN A 349 10.55 -19.63 -25.47
N PRO A 350 11.08 -19.02 -26.55
CA PRO A 350 12.52 -18.94 -26.81
C PRO A 350 13.31 -18.09 -25.80
N PHE A 351 12.62 -17.37 -24.91
CA PHE A 351 13.25 -16.56 -23.88
C PHE A 351 13.40 -17.30 -22.55
N LEU A 352 12.75 -18.46 -22.33
CA LEU A 352 12.86 -19.23 -21.07
C LEU A 352 14.31 -19.51 -20.69
N ARG A 353 15.18 -19.73 -21.68
CA ARG A 353 16.63 -19.85 -21.47
C ARG A 353 17.25 -18.58 -20.89
N GLU A 354 16.90 -17.41 -21.42
CA GLU A 354 17.43 -16.13 -20.94
C GLU A 354 16.85 -15.77 -19.56
N TRP A 355 15.57 -16.10 -19.31
CA TRP A 355 14.89 -15.91 -18.03
C TRP A 355 15.39 -16.88 -16.96
N GLY A 356 15.69 -18.14 -17.31
CA GLY A 356 16.34 -19.10 -16.42
C GLY A 356 17.75 -18.63 -16.04
N ILE A 357 18.51 -18.09 -17.01
CA ILE A 357 19.83 -17.49 -16.72
C ILE A 357 19.69 -16.25 -15.84
N TRP A 358 18.69 -15.40 -16.08
CA TRP A 358 18.46 -14.19 -15.28
C TRP A 358 18.00 -14.52 -13.86
N THR A 359 17.13 -15.50 -13.71
CA THR A 359 16.67 -16.03 -12.42
C THR A 359 17.82 -16.66 -11.66
N MET A 360 18.61 -17.52 -12.31
CA MET A 360 19.83 -18.11 -11.73
C MET A 360 20.84 -17.04 -11.30
N ARG A 361 21.03 -15.99 -12.12
CA ARG A 361 21.92 -14.88 -11.76
C ARG A 361 21.42 -14.17 -10.50
N ASN A 362 20.13 -13.90 -10.40
CA ASN A 362 19.55 -13.23 -9.24
C ASN A 362 19.52 -14.11 -7.98
N MET A 363 19.25 -15.41 -8.11
CA MET A 363 19.30 -16.37 -7.00
C MET A 363 20.70 -16.53 -6.41
N LEU A 364 21.74 -16.24 -7.21
CA LEU A 364 23.14 -16.33 -6.82
C LEU A 364 23.74 -14.98 -6.41
N GLU A 365 23.12 -13.84 -6.75
CA GLU A 365 23.66 -12.53 -6.40
C GLU A 365 23.46 -12.22 -4.92
N GLY A 366 24.56 -12.06 -4.17
CA GLY A 366 24.53 -11.74 -2.74
C GLY A 366 24.19 -12.89 -1.78
N ASN A 367 23.82 -14.07 -2.29
CA ASN A 367 23.50 -15.26 -1.46
C ASN A 367 24.64 -16.29 -1.50
N THR A 368 25.49 -16.29 -0.46
CA THR A 368 26.67 -17.17 -0.39
C THR A 368 26.33 -18.65 -0.23
N GLU A 369 25.17 -18.98 0.35
CA GLU A 369 24.75 -20.37 0.52
C GLU A 369 24.27 -20.97 -0.81
N ASN A 370 23.47 -20.24 -1.58
CA ASN A 370 23.07 -20.65 -2.92
C ASN A 370 24.27 -20.80 -3.84
N GLN A 371 25.25 -19.89 -3.75
CA GLN A 371 26.52 -20.01 -4.47
C GLN A 371 27.28 -21.30 -4.09
N ARG A 372 27.29 -21.66 -2.80
CA ARG A 372 27.91 -22.90 -2.31
C ARG A 372 27.21 -24.13 -2.85
N ILE A 373 25.88 -24.18 -2.76
CA ILE A 373 25.05 -25.29 -3.28
C ILE A 373 25.28 -25.47 -4.78
N VAL A 374 25.26 -24.38 -5.56
CA VAL A 374 25.52 -24.44 -7.01
C VAL A 374 26.96 -24.87 -7.31
N SER A 375 27.94 -24.47 -6.50
CA SER A 375 29.34 -24.91 -6.67
C SER A 375 29.55 -26.41 -6.39
N GLU A 376 28.64 -27.03 -5.63
CA GLU A 376 28.68 -28.45 -5.28
C GLU A 376 27.85 -29.32 -6.24
N LEU A 377 27.07 -28.72 -7.15
CA LEU A 377 26.32 -29.44 -8.17
C LEU A 377 27.26 -30.20 -9.09
N LYS A 378 27.07 -31.52 -9.13
CA LYS A 378 27.78 -32.40 -10.06
C LYS A 378 26.88 -32.71 -11.24
N LEU A 379 27.45 -32.61 -12.43
CA LEU A 379 26.78 -32.97 -13.67
C LEU A 379 26.45 -34.48 -13.64
N GLN A 380 25.16 -34.83 -13.57
CA GLN A 380 24.68 -36.21 -13.42
C GLN A 380 24.46 -36.94 -14.76
N GLY A 381 24.55 -36.23 -15.89
CA GLY A 381 24.34 -36.77 -17.23
C GLY A 381 23.40 -35.91 -18.07
N SER A 382 23.09 -36.37 -19.27
CA SER A 382 22.02 -35.85 -20.11
C SER A 382 20.70 -36.56 -19.77
N ALA A 383 19.59 -35.85 -19.79
CA ALA A 383 18.26 -36.47 -19.74
C ALA A 383 18.02 -37.27 -21.03
N ASP A 384 17.32 -38.40 -20.94
CA ASP A 384 16.96 -39.19 -22.11
C ASP A 384 15.85 -38.45 -22.88
N VAL A 385 16.16 -38.06 -24.12
CA VAL A 385 15.26 -37.30 -24.97
C VAL A 385 14.70 -38.25 -26.02
N PRO A 386 13.41 -38.64 -25.95
CA PRO A 386 12.82 -39.66 -26.82
C PRO A 386 13.00 -39.36 -28.30
N GLU A 387 12.97 -38.09 -28.72
CA GLU A 387 13.20 -37.69 -30.11
C GLU A 387 14.64 -37.94 -30.59
N ILE A 388 15.63 -37.79 -29.71
CA ILE A 388 17.05 -38.02 -30.03
C ILE A 388 17.32 -39.53 -30.11
N SER A 389 16.76 -40.29 -29.19
CA SER A 389 16.84 -41.75 -29.17
C SER A 389 16.12 -42.38 -30.38
N ALA A 390 14.99 -41.81 -30.83
CA ALA A 390 14.30 -42.21 -32.05
C ALA A 390 15.13 -42.01 -33.33
N LEU A 391 16.10 -41.09 -33.31
CA LEU A 391 17.05 -40.84 -34.40
C LEU A 391 18.30 -41.74 -34.32
N GLY A 392 18.38 -42.64 -33.33
CA GLY A 392 19.53 -43.53 -33.12
C GLY A 392 20.75 -42.83 -32.54
N LEU A 393 20.56 -41.68 -31.89
CA LEU A 393 21.60 -40.83 -31.32
C LEU A 393 21.46 -40.80 -29.80
N GLN A 394 22.57 -40.53 -29.10
CA GLN A 394 22.61 -40.30 -27.67
C GLN A 394 23.48 -39.08 -27.37
N VAL A 395 23.12 -38.30 -26.36
CA VAL A 395 23.94 -37.18 -25.90
C VAL A 395 24.90 -37.67 -24.82
N GLU A 396 26.19 -37.77 -25.12
CA GLU A 396 27.24 -38.02 -24.13
C GLU A 396 27.86 -36.70 -23.67
N VAL A 397 28.17 -36.57 -22.39
CA VAL A 397 28.91 -35.40 -21.88
C VAL A 397 30.37 -35.75 -21.70
N ASP A 398 31.25 -35.04 -22.39
CA ASP A 398 32.71 -35.20 -22.28
C ASP A 398 33.13 -34.86 -20.84
N GLN A 399 33.53 -35.87 -20.07
CA GLN A 399 33.89 -35.72 -18.66
C GLN A 399 35.10 -34.81 -18.41
N ARG A 400 35.92 -34.54 -19.43
CA ARG A 400 37.09 -33.65 -19.33
C ARG A 400 36.75 -32.21 -19.68
N THR A 401 35.77 -31.97 -20.56
CA THR A 401 35.43 -30.61 -21.05
C THR A 401 34.06 -30.11 -20.61
N GLY A 402 33.21 -30.97 -20.03
CA GLY A 402 31.84 -30.67 -19.64
C GLY A 402 30.90 -30.39 -20.81
N ARG A 403 31.34 -30.59 -22.07
CA ARG A 403 30.55 -30.31 -23.26
C ARG A 403 29.75 -31.54 -23.68
N ALA A 404 28.46 -31.33 -23.96
CA ALA A 404 27.60 -32.33 -24.56
C ALA A 404 27.99 -32.59 -26.02
N LYS A 405 28.02 -33.86 -26.41
CA LYS A 405 28.30 -34.34 -27.77
C LYS A 405 27.27 -35.40 -28.15
N LEU A 406 26.71 -35.28 -29.35
CA LEU A 406 25.86 -36.32 -29.93
C LEU A 406 26.73 -37.45 -30.48
N VAL A 407 26.44 -38.68 -30.05
CA VAL A 407 27.08 -39.92 -30.48
C VAL A 407 26.02 -40.88 -31.04
N ASN A 408 26.43 -41.82 -31.90
CA ASN A 408 25.53 -42.85 -32.40
C ASN A 408 25.36 -43.96 -31.36
N ILE A 409 24.13 -44.45 -31.17
CA ILE A 409 23.87 -45.61 -30.32
C ILE A 409 24.56 -46.84 -30.94
N PRO A 410 25.42 -47.58 -30.20
CA PRO A 410 26.16 -48.71 -30.72
C PRO A 410 25.24 -49.82 -31.27
N SER A 411 25.66 -50.48 -32.36
CA SER A 411 24.88 -51.48 -33.10
C SER A 411 24.40 -52.69 -32.27
N ASN A 412 24.94 -52.88 -31.05
CA ASN A 412 24.58 -53.98 -30.14
C ASN A 412 23.42 -53.64 -29.18
N GLU A 413 22.91 -52.40 -29.17
CA GLU A 413 21.81 -51.96 -28.31
C GLU A 413 20.54 -51.61 -29.09
N ARG A 414 20.53 -51.83 -30.41
CA ARG A 414 19.29 -51.77 -31.22
C ARG A 414 18.55 -53.09 -31.07
N SER A 415 17.67 -53.21 -30.08
CA SER A 415 16.73 -54.33 -29.92
C SER A 415 15.39 -53.81 -29.44
#